data_AF-A0A0D2P985-F1
#
_entry.id   AF-A0A0D2P985-F1
#
_cell.length_a   1.000
_cell.length_b   1.000
_cell.length_c   1.000
_cell.angle_alpha   90.00
_cell.angle_beta   90.00
_cell.angle_gamma   90.00
#
_symmetry.space_group_name_H-M   'P 1'
#
loop_
_entity.id
_entity.type
_entity.pdbx_description
1 polymer ?
#
loop_
_entity_poly.entity_id
_entity_poly.type
_entity_poly.pdbx_seq_one_letter_code
_entity_poly.pdbx_strand_id
1 'polypeptide(L)'
;MASVAQSADWTDTWAAAIVAPPCTVESISSRLKDLLDGKDVGDATGRAKNEPKAKDLLEVFVQQVNWTFKPEAFDVIWHAIFSLAKKLGCTEKIRDATYFWTEKYLFHEAMDAIPAEGDEDVDFGLVDGYDNTWIIVALGDARLYSLGYGYSAFAWNALLNGLGLDEGEPEPISDSMRIGSCAQLLGAGGRLKLRIYGGGDQHKTPGFAGRYLVAAPTGEQEKYKRDGEIMWNKVLSALEEQQKKAGPRAAALLLKTHKHLQSGARDLTSAEVTEIVWHSEVVSESRDTMQTSSLPGEAERATQIMKTL
;
A
#
# COMPACT_ATOMS: atom_id res chain seq x y z
N MET A 1 12.52 32.30 25.73
CA MET A 1 12.88 31.32 24.70
C MET A 1 13.36 30.07 25.42
N ALA A 2 12.43 29.13 25.65
CA ALA A 2 12.73 27.84 26.25
C ALA A 2 12.85 26.83 25.11
N SER A 3 13.95 26.09 25.14
CA SER A 3 14.34 25.02 24.23
C SER A 3 13.21 23.99 24.07
N VAL A 4 12.71 23.84 22.84
CA VAL A 4 11.83 22.76 22.42
C VAL A 4 12.66 21.47 22.37
N ALA A 5 12.80 20.80 23.51
CA ALA A 5 13.15 19.40 23.51
C ALA A 5 11.90 18.65 23.04
N GLN A 6 11.94 18.15 21.80
CA GLN A 6 10.95 17.24 21.23
C GLN A 6 10.72 16.08 22.21
N SER A 7 9.55 16.02 22.84
CA SER A 7 9.07 14.77 23.39
C SER A 7 8.86 13.84 22.19
N ALA A 8 9.66 12.79 22.06
CA ALA A 8 9.32 11.70 21.15
C ALA A 8 7.87 11.28 21.45
N ASP A 9 7.03 11.20 20.42
CA ASP A 9 5.65 10.75 20.59
C ASP A 9 5.69 9.36 21.25
N TRP A 10 4.93 9.16 22.33
CA TRP A 10 4.95 7.90 23.08
C TRP A 10 4.58 6.73 22.16
N THR A 11 3.79 7.00 21.12
CA THR A 11 3.43 6.04 20.07
C THR A 11 4.67 5.54 19.31
N ASP A 12 5.63 6.40 18.98
CA ASP A 12 6.86 6.00 18.29
C ASP A 12 7.74 5.13 19.18
N THR A 13 7.87 5.49 20.46
CA THR A 13 8.64 4.66 21.41
C THR A 13 8.02 3.29 21.62
N TRP A 14 6.68 3.23 21.74
CA TRP A 14 5.94 1.97 21.83
C TRP A 14 6.09 1.14 20.55
N ALA A 15 5.97 1.77 19.38
CA ALA A 15 6.11 1.10 18.09
C ALA A 15 7.48 0.46 17.95
N ALA A 16 8.56 1.21 18.24
CA ALA A 16 9.93 0.72 18.22
C ALA A 16 10.14 -0.45 19.19
N ALA A 17 9.59 -0.34 20.41
CA ALA A 17 9.72 -1.38 21.43
C ALA A 17 9.01 -2.69 21.04
N ILE A 18 7.78 -2.64 20.52
CA ILE A 18 7.03 -3.87 20.23
C ILE A 18 7.61 -4.62 19.04
N VAL A 19 8.13 -3.91 18.02
CA VAL A 19 8.70 -4.51 16.81
C VAL A 19 10.19 -4.84 16.92
N ALA A 20 10.83 -4.60 18.06
CA ALA A 20 12.22 -4.98 18.29
C ALA A 20 12.45 -6.49 18.05
N PRO A 21 13.63 -6.95 17.62
CA PRO A 21 13.88 -8.38 17.46
C PRO A 21 13.68 -9.18 18.77
N PRO A 22 13.13 -10.40 18.73
CA PRO A 22 12.47 -11.04 17.59
C PRO A 22 11.13 -10.36 17.25
N CYS A 23 10.82 -10.22 15.97
CA CYS A 23 9.60 -9.57 15.46
C CYS A 23 8.59 -10.63 15.01
N THR A 24 7.93 -11.30 15.96
CA THR A 24 6.89 -12.31 15.72
C THR A 24 5.54 -11.84 16.29
N VAL A 25 4.45 -12.51 15.89
CA VAL A 25 3.11 -12.20 16.42
C VAL A 25 3.09 -12.32 17.95
N GLU A 26 3.73 -13.34 18.51
CA GLU A 26 3.79 -13.60 19.95
C GLU A 26 4.60 -12.54 20.68
N SER A 27 5.78 -12.18 20.17
CA SER A 27 6.62 -11.18 20.82
C SER A 27 5.99 -9.79 20.80
N ILE A 28 5.42 -9.38 19.66
CA ILE A 28 4.70 -8.11 19.51
C ILE A 28 3.48 -8.10 20.44
N SER A 29 2.67 -9.16 20.43
CA SER A 29 1.47 -9.25 21.27
C SER A 29 1.79 -9.23 22.76
N SER A 30 2.87 -9.92 23.18
CA SER A 30 3.31 -9.93 24.58
C SER A 30 3.79 -8.55 25.02
N ARG A 31 4.66 -7.90 24.24
CA ARG A 31 5.20 -6.58 24.57
C ARG A 31 4.11 -5.51 24.60
N LEU A 32 3.22 -5.52 23.62
CA LEU A 32 2.08 -4.60 23.58
C LEU A 32 1.16 -4.81 24.78
N LYS A 33 0.93 -6.07 25.19
CA LYS A 33 0.17 -6.38 26.40
C LYS A 33 0.89 -5.86 27.65
N ASP A 34 2.19 -6.07 27.78
CA ASP A 34 2.97 -5.60 28.92
C ASP A 34 2.90 -4.06 29.04
N LEU A 35 3.05 -3.33 27.93
CA LEU A 35 2.87 -1.88 27.88
C LEU A 35 1.45 -1.47 28.32
N LEU A 36 0.40 -2.12 27.80
CA LEU A 36 -0.99 -1.84 28.21
C LEU A 36 -1.26 -2.19 29.68
N ASP A 37 -0.54 -3.16 30.25
CA ASP A 37 -0.64 -3.52 31.67
C ASP A 37 0.18 -2.60 32.58
N GLY A 38 0.91 -1.64 32.02
CA GLY A 38 1.71 -0.66 32.75
C GLY A 38 3.13 -1.10 33.07
N LYS A 39 3.67 -2.08 32.33
CA LYS A 39 5.07 -2.49 32.42
C LYS A 39 5.88 -1.83 31.31
N ASP A 40 7.12 -1.50 31.62
CA ASP A 40 8.06 -0.96 30.63
C ASP A 40 8.57 -2.09 29.72
N VAL A 41 8.80 -1.75 28.45
CA VAL A 41 9.36 -2.66 27.45
C VAL A 41 10.45 -1.91 26.68
N GLY A 42 11.72 -2.31 26.90
CA GLY A 42 12.84 -1.54 26.36
C GLY A 42 12.81 -0.11 26.91
N ASP A 43 12.86 0.87 26.02
CA ASP A 43 12.79 2.29 26.37
C ASP A 43 11.35 2.84 26.42
N ALA A 44 10.35 2.02 26.08
CA ALA A 44 8.95 2.42 26.13
C ALA A 44 8.39 2.29 27.55
N THR A 45 7.89 3.40 28.09
CA THR A 45 7.20 3.42 29.38
C THR A 45 5.79 2.84 29.23
N GLY A 46 5.44 1.89 30.11
CA GLY A 46 4.11 1.29 30.13
C GLY A 46 3.03 2.28 30.56
N ARG A 47 1.78 1.92 30.27
CA ARG A 47 0.58 2.69 30.64
C ARG A 47 0.57 3.11 32.12
N ALA A 48 0.35 4.40 32.39
CA ALA A 48 0.23 4.92 33.74
C ALA A 48 -1.15 4.61 34.37
N LYS A 49 -1.22 4.61 35.71
CA LYS A 49 -2.47 4.27 36.44
C LYS A 49 -3.64 5.23 36.17
N ASN A 50 -3.36 6.46 35.77
CA ASN A 50 -4.31 7.53 35.48
C ASN A 50 -4.66 7.64 33.98
N GLU A 51 -4.07 6.80 33.13
CA GLU A 51 -4.35 6.78 31.70
C GLU A 51 -5.64 6.03 31.34
N PRO A 52 -6.15 6.19 30.10
CA PRO A 52 -7.32 5.46 29.62
C PRO A 52 -7.25 3.94 29.83
N LYS A 53 -8.40 3.27 29.74
CA LYS A 53 -8.42 1.79 29.82
C LYS A 53 -7.60 1.22 28.66
N ALA A 54 -7.02 0.03 28.85
CA ALA A 54 -6.16 -0.62 27.86
C ALA A 54 -6.78 -0.67 26.44
N LYS A 55 -8.09 -0.90 26.32
CA LYS A 55 -8.80 -0.89 25.04
C LYS A 55 -8.83 0.49 24.35
N ASP A 56 -8.90 1.56 25.12
CA ASP A 56 -8.98 2.94 24.62
C ASP A 56 -7.56 3.42 24.27
N LEU A 57 -6.57 3.04 25.08
CA LEU A 57 -5.16 3.33 24.77
C LEU A 57 -4.68 2.57 23.53
N LEU A 58 -5.09 1.30 23.35
CA LEU A 58 -4.78 0.54 22.14
C LEU A 58 -5.39 1.17 20.88
N GLU A 59 -6.61 1.70 20.97
CA GLU A 59 -7.23 2.44 19.87
C GLU A 59 -6.41 3.67 19.51
N VAL A 60 -6.09 4.52 20.49
CA VAL A 60 -5.31 5.75 20.27
C VAL A 60 -3.94 5.41 19.68
N PHE A 61 -3.28 4.38 20.21
CA PHE A 61 -2.01 3.88 19.69
C PHE A 61 -2.13 3.54 18.20
N VAL A 62 -3.11 2.72 17.82
CA VAL A 62 -3.31 2.30 16.41
C VAL A 62 -3.65 3.49 15.49
N GLN A 63 -4.41 4.47 15.96
CA GLN A 63 -4.76 5.66 15.16
C GLN A 63 -3.56 6.57 14.89
N GLN A 64 -2.63 6.67 15.84
CA GLN A 64 -1.61 7.71 15.83
C GLN A 64 -0.23 7.22 15.40
N VAL A 65 0.06 5.93 15.59
CA VAL A 65 1.36 5.35 15.30
C VAL A 65 1.75 5.48 13.83
N ASN A 66 2.99 5.89 13.59
CA ASN A 66 3.57 5.86 12.27
C ASN A 66 4.27 4.51 12.04
N TRP A 67 3.70 3.64 11.21
CA TRP A 67 4.30 2.34 10.88
C TRP A 67 5.26 2.40 9.68
N THR A 68 5.50 3.58 9.08
CA THR A 68 6.28 3.65 7.84
C THR A 68 7.73 3.21 7.99
N PHE A 69 8.25 3.18 9.21
CA PHE A 69 9.61 2.72 9.48
C PHE A 69 9.79 1.19 9.38
N LYS A 70 8.71 0.40 9.28
CA LYS A 70 8.78 -1.07 9.27
C LYS A 70 7.73 -1.77 8.39
N PRO A 71 7.66 -1.42 7.09
CA PRO A 71 6.64 -1.94 6.18
C PRO A 71 6.67 -3.47 6.06
N GLU A 72 7.84 -4.10 6.12
CA GLU A 72 8.00 -5.55 5.98
C GLU A 72 7.32 -6.34 7.10
N ALA A 73 7.05 -5.70 8.24
CA ALA A 73 6.46 -6.34 9.42
C ALA A 73 4.94 -6.17 9.54
N PHE A 74 4.26 -5.51 8.58
CA PHE A 74 2.82 -5.27 8.68
C PHE A 74 1.99 -6.52 8.96
N ASP A 75 2.30 -7.65 8.31
CA ASP A 75 1.56 -8.89 8.50
C ASP A 75 1.55 -9.33 9.97
N VAL A 76 2.73 -9.34 10.61
CA VAL A 76 2.86 -9.75 12.01
C VAL A 76 2.33 -8.70 12.99
N ILE A 77 2.46 -7.41 12.66
CA ILE A 77 1.94 -6.30 13.46
C ILE A 77 0.40 -6.36 13.51
N TRP A 78 -0.26 -6.46 12.35
CA TRP A 78 -1.71 -6.55 12.26
C TRP A 78 -2.25 -7.80 12.94
N HIS A 79 -1.63 -8.95 12.72
CA HIS A 79 -2.01 -10.16 13.44
C HIS A 79 -1.91 -10.01 14.96
N ALA A 80 -0.84 -9.39 15.47
CA ALA A 80 -0.65 -9.19 16.91
C ALA A 80 -1.66 -8.22 17.50
N ILE A 81 -1.88 -7.08 16.85
CA ILE A 81 -2.84 -6.05 17.26
C ILE A 81 -4.26 -6.62 17.32
N PHE A 82 -4.73 -7.29 16.24
CA PHE A 82 -6.07 -7.85 16.20
C PHE A 82 -6.25 -9.07 17.12
N SER A 83 -5.19 -9.86 17.36
CA SER A 83 -5.21 -10.93 18.36
C SER A 83 -5.39 -10.38 19.77
N LEU A 84 -4.74 -9.26 20.10
CA LEU A 84 -4.89 -8.60 21.38
C LEU A 84 -6.25 -7.91 21.51
N ALA A 85 -6.71 -7.22 20.46
CA ALA A 85 -8.04 -6.60 20.41
C ALA A 85 -9.17 -7.61 20.66
N LYS A 86 -9.05 -8.81 20.10
CA LYS A 86 -9.99 -9.91 20.35
C LYS A 86 -10.00 -10.32 21.83
N LYS A 87 -8.84 -10.45 22.47
CA LYS A 87 -8.74 -10.78 23.91
C LYS A 87 -9.32 -9.68 24.79
N LEU A 88 -9.19 -8.42 24.39
CA LEU A 88 -9.73 -7.25 25.09
C LEU A 88 -11.20 -6.96 24.77
N GLY A 89 -11.82 -7.70 23.84
CA GLY A 89 -13.20 -7.48 23.41
C GLY A 89 -13.40 -6.14 22.69
N CYS A 90 -12.39 -5.64 21.98
CA CYS A 90 -12.42 -4.33 21.30
C CYS A 90 -12.06 -4.38 19.81
N THR A 91 -12.21 -5.54 19.15
CA THR A 91 -11.88 -5.72 17.72
C THR A 91 -12.53 -4.68 16.80
N GLU A 92 -13.81 -4.36 16.99
CA GLU A 92 -14.51 -3.36 16.17
C GLU A 92 -13.94 -1.95 16.35
N LYS A 93 -13.50 -1.64 17.57
CA LYS A 93 -12.91 -0.35 17.90
C LYS A 93 -11.51 -0.19 17.29
N ILE A 94 -10.71 -1.25 17.32
CA ILE A 94 -9.38 -1.28 16.70
C ILE A 94 -9.46 -1.27 15.17
N ARG A 95 -10.50 -1.89 14.61
CA ARG A 95 -10.84 -1.69 13.20
C ARG A 95 -11.04 -0.21 12.90
N ASP A 96 -11.95 0.46 13.60
CA ASP A 96 -12.28 1.85 13.28
C ASP A 96 -11.02 2.73 13.39
N ALA A 97 -10.15 2.43 14.36
CA ALA A 97 -8.82 3.01 14.45
C ALA A 97 -7.95 2.80 13.20
N THR A 98 -7.91 1.60 12.61
CA THR A 98 -7.17 1.37 11.36
C THR A 98 -7.72 2.15 10.17
N TYR A 99 -9.05 2.39 10.12
CA TYR A 99 -9.63 3.27 9.10
C TYR A 99 -9.11 4.70 9.24
N PHE A 100 -9.19 5.26 10.45
CA PHE A 100 -8.68 6.61 10.72
C PHE A 100 -7.17 6.73 10.49
N TRP A 101 -6.40 5.68 10.81
CA TRP A 101 -4.98 5.63 10.49
C TRP A 101 -4.76 5.72 8.98
N THR A 102 -5.43 4.89 8.19
CA THR A 102 -5.32 4.93 6.72
C THR A 102 -5.75 6.28 6.17
N GLU A 103 -6.84 6.86 6.66
CA GLU A 103 -7.29 8.20 6.24
C GLU A 103 -6.27 9.27 6.58
N LYS A 104 -5.71 9.26 7.80
CA LYS A 104 -4.71 10.25 8.22
C LYS A 104 -3.49 10.26 7.30
N TYR A 105 -3.02 9.08 6.87
CA TYR A 105 -1.80 8.95 6.08
C TYR A 105 -2.02 8.80 4.56
N LEU A 106 -3.22 8.45 4.07
CA LEU A 106 -3.58 8.48 2.64
C LEU A 106 -4.42 9.70 2.24
N PHE A 107 -4.83 10.57 3.15
CA PHE A 107 -5.51 11.82 2.77
C PHE A 107 -4.54 13.00 2.80
N HIS A 108 -3.79 13.16 3.89
CA HIS A 108 -2.87 14.29 4.03
C HIS A 108 -1.68 14.18 3.08
N GLU A 109 -1.13 12.99 2.90
CA GLU A 109 0.02 12.76 2.01
C GLU A 109 -0.39 12.75 0.52
N ALA A 110 -1.69 12.58 0.20
CA ALA A 110 -2.18 12.66 -1.19
C ALA A 110 -2.01 14.07 -1.76
N MET A 111 -2.23 15.08 -0.92
CA MET A 111 -2.11 16.49 -1.30
C MET A 111 -0.63 16.87 -1.52
N ASP A 112 0.29 16.24 -0.80
CA ASP A 112 1.73 16.47 -0.93
C ASP A 112 2.36 15.68 -2.10
N ALA A 113 1.73 14.57 -2.53
CA ALA A 113 2.15 13.78 -3.69
C ALA A 113 1.73 14.37 -5.06
N ILE A 114 0.90 15.42 -5.07
CA ILE A 114 0.53 16.20 -6.25
C ILE A 114 1.46 17.42 -6.29
N PRO A 115 2.42 17.52 -7.22
CA PRO A 115 3.24 18.72 -7.33
C PRO A 115 2.31 19.91 -7.60
N ALA A 116 2.41 20.95 -6.77
CA ALA A 116 1.72 22.21 -7.02
C ALA A 116 2.16 22.76 -8.38
N GLU A 117 1.21 23.26 -9.18
CA GLU A 117 1.52 23.87 -10.48
C GLU A 117 2.57 24.98 -10.31
N GLY A 118 3.81 24.68 -10.73
CA GLY A 118 4.91 25.64 -10.74
C GLY A 118 6.01 25.43 -9.70
N ASP A 119 5.92 24.44 -8.81
CA ASP A 119 7.04 24.08 -7.94
C ASP A 119 7.90 22.99 -8.60
N GLU A 120 8.93 23.44 -9.31
CA GLU A 120 10.11 22.61 -9.58
C GLU A 120 10.77 22.29 -8.24
N ASP A 121 10.68 21.02 -7.84
CA ASP A 121 11.57 20.37 -6.88
C ASP A 121 11.83 21.15 -5.58
N VAL A 122 10.84 21.16 -4.67
CA VAL A 122 11.16 21.31 -3.24
C VAL A 122 11.12 19.94 -2.59
N ASP A 123 12.32 19.38 -2.49
CA ASP A 123 12.69 18.11 -1.89
C ASP A 123 12.12 17.96 -0.46
N PHE A 124 10.93 17.38 -0.33
CA PHE A 124 10.26 17.05 0.94
C PHE A 124 10.90 15.85 1.67
N GLY A 125 12.24 15.74 1.65
CA GLY A 125 12.96 14.62 2.25
C GLY A 125 12.78 13.30 1.48
N LEU A 126 12.49 13.37 0.18
CA LEU A 126 12.25 12.23 -0.68
C LEU A 126 13.61 11.73 -1.19
N VAL A 127 14.24 10.80 -0.45
CA VAL A 127 15.56 10.22 -0.77
C VAL A 127 15.62 9.63 -2.20
N ASP A 128 14.47 9.31 -2.80
CA ASP A 128 14.32 8.78 -4.16
C ASP A 128 13.26 9.49 -5.03
N GLY A 129 12.75 10.65 -4.61
CA GLY A 129 11.72 11.42 -5.34
C GLY A 129 10.30 10.85 -5.29
N TYR A 130 10.02 9.85 -4.44
CA TYR A 130 8.69 9.26 -4.26
C TYR A 130 8.18 9.45 -2.83
N ASP A 131 6.87 9.64 -2.70
CA ASP A 131 6.20 9.64 -1.41
C ASP A 131 6.13 8.20 -0.87
N ASN A 132 7.14 7.85 -0.07
CA ASN A 132 7.25 6.54 0.55
C ASN A 132 6.18 6.32 1.62
N THR A 133 5.69 7.38 2.28
CA THR A 133 4.60 7.26 3.26
C THR A 133 3.36 6.75 2.55
N TRP A 134 2.99 7.34 1.42
CA TRP A 134 1.86 6.91 0.59
C TRP A 134 1.92 5.43 0.23
N ILE A 135 3.05 5.01 -0.36
CA ILE A 135 3.24 3.65 -0.85
C ILE A 135 3.17 2.65 0.31
N ILE A 136 3.80 2.98 1.44
CA ILE A 136 3.84 2.11 2.62
C ILE A 136 2.46 1.99 3.26
N VAL A 137 1.69 3.08 3.36
CA VAL A 137 0.35 3.04 3.94
C VAL A 137 -0.61 2.26 3.03
N ALA A 138 -0.48 2.43 1.72
CA ALA A 138 -1.22 1.64 0.73
C ALA A 138 -0.94 0.13 0.89
N LEU A 139 0.33 -0.26 1.10
CA LEU A 139 0.69 -1.63 1.44
C LEU A 139 0.04 -2.07 2.77
N GLY A 140 0.13 -1.25 3.82
CA GLY A 140 -0.43 -1.54 5.13
C GLY A 140 -1.94 -1.85 5.07
N ASP A 141 -2.71 -1.05 4.34
CA ASP A 141 -4.15 -1.24 4.16
C ASP A 141 -4.47 -2.48 3.31
N ALA A 142 -3.70 -2.72 2.23
CA ALA A 142 -3.85 -3.94 1.45
C ALA A 142 -3.60 -5.20 2.28
N ARG A 143 -2.60 -5.18 3.16
CA ARG A 143 -2.34 -6.30 4.07
C ARG A 143 -3.44 -6.46 5.12
N LEU A 144 -3.98 -5.37 5.70
CA LEU A 144 -5.19 -5.45 6.53
C LEU A 144 -6.31 -6.19 5.78
N TYR A 145 -6.49 -5.90 4.49
CA TYR A 145 -7.55 -6.51 3.70
C TYR A 145 -7.30 -7.97 3.40
N SER A 146 -6.09 -8.31 2.97
CA SER A 146 -5.74 -9.68 2.61
C SER A 146 -5.85 -10.63 3.81
N LEU A 147 -5.52 -10.12 5.01
CA LEU A 147 -5.64 -10.83 6.28
C LEU A 147 -7.08 -10.87 6.84
N GLY A 148 -8.04 -10.18 6.22
CA GLY A 148 -9.45 -10.19 6.61
C GLY A 148 -9.80 -9.23 7.75
N TYR A 149 -8.96 -8.23 8.00
CA TYR A 149 -9.16 -7.24 9.06
C TYR A 149 -9.82 -5.95 8.61
N GLY A 150 -10.01 -5.71 7.32
CA GLY A 150 -10.67 -4.50 6.82
C GLY A 150 -9.94 -3.87 5.65
N TYR A 151 -10.57 -2.90 5.02
CA TYR A 151 -9.98 -2.13 3.91
C TYR A 151 -10.65 -0.77 3.83
N SER A 152 -9.84 0.26 3.70
CA SER A 152 -10.31 1.64 3.72
C SER A 152 -11.03 2.04 2.44
N ALA A 153 -12.02 2.92 2.58
CA ALA A 153 -12.63 3.63 1.46
C ALA A 153 -11.60 4.38 0.64
N PHE A 154 -10.69 5.04 1.35
CA PHE A 154 -9.64 5.84 0.76
C PHE A 154 -8.61 4.98 0.05
N ALA A 155 -8.25 3.80 0.58
CA ALA A 155 -7.36 2.87 -0.09
C ALA A 155 -7.95 2.35 -1.42
N TRP A 156 -9.26 2.04 -1.43
CA TRP A 156 -9.97 1.68 -2.65
C TRP A 156 -9.93 2.79 -3.70
N ASN A 157 -10.24 4.03 -3.30
CA ASN A 157 -10.22 5.16 -4.22
C ASN A 157 -8.79 5.46 -4.69
N ALA A 158 -7.80 5.43 -3.80
CA ALA A 158 -6.39 5.58 -4.12
C ALA A 158 -5.90 4.54 -5.15
N LEU A 159 -6.37 3.30 -5.03
CA LEU A 159 -6.10 2.25 -6.03
C LEU A 159 -6.69 2.63 -7.40
N LEU A 160 -7.94 3.08 -7.45
CA LEU A 160 -8.58 3.48 -8.71
C LEU A 160 -7.90 4.71 -9.32
N ASN A 161 -7.55 5.71 -8.50
CA ASN A 161 -6.88 6.93 -8.95
C ASN A 161 -5.50 6.63 -9.53
N GLY A 162 -4.68 5.81 -8.85
CA GLY A 162 -3.37 5.43 -9.35
C GLY A 162 -3.39 4.57 -10.63
N LEU A 163 -4.53 3.91 -10.91
CA LEU A 163 -4.78 3.21 -12.17
C LEU A 163 -5.42 4.10 -13.24
N GLY A 164 -5.89 5.30 -12.90
CA GLY A 164 -6.67 6.15 -13.81
C GLY A 164 -8.04 5.56 -14.15
N LEU A 165 -8.65 4.86 -13.19
CA LEU A 165 -9.97 4.25 -13.29
C LEU A 165 -11.06 5.03 -12.55
N ASP A 166 -10.71 6.18 -11.97
CA ASP A 166 -11.70 7.07 -11.35
C ASP A 166 -12.60 7.73 -12.41
N GLU A 167 -13.86 7.90 -12.09
CA GLU A 167 -14.89 8.47 -12.99
C GLU A 167 -14.93 10.01 -12.94
N GLY A 168 -14.07 10.62 -12.11
CA GLY A 168 -13.91 12.07 -11.96
C GLY A 168 -13.09 12.75 -13.07
N GLU A 169 -12.88 14.06 -12.93
CA GLU A 169 -11.98 14.79 -13.83
C GLU A 169 -10.55 14.23 -13.74
N PRO A 170 -9.81 14.15 -14.86
CA PRO A 170 -8.49 13.54 -14.87
C PRO A 170 -7.50 14.40 -14.09
N GLU A 171 -7.31 14.10 -12.81
CA GLU A 171 -6.20 14.63 -12.03
C GLU A 171 -4.86 14.05 -12.52
N PRO A 172 -3.74 14.78 -12.39
CA PRO A 172 -2.43 14.26 -12.71
C PRO A 172 -2.11 13.05 -11.81
N ILE A 173 -1.86 11.89 -12.41
CA ILE A 173 -1.48 10.69 -11.67
C ILE A 173 0.04 10.68 -11.49
N SER A 174 0.52 10.75 -10.25
CA SER A 174 1.95 10.67 -9.91
C SER A 174 2.45 9.22 -9.90
N ASP A 175 3.76 9.02 -10.04
CA ASP A 175 4.34 7.68 -9.94
C ASP A 175 4.19 7.07 -8.53
N SER A 176 4.15 7.90 -7.47
CA SER A 176 3.85 7.43 -6.11
C SER A 176 2.47 6.77 -6.03
N MET A 177 1.46 7.35 -6.68
CA MET A 177 0.11 6.75 -6.76
C MET A 177 0.11 5.44 -7.55
N ARG A 178 0.86 5.37 -8.64
CA ARG A 178 1.01 4.14 -9.46
C ARG A 178 1.70 3.03 -8.65
N ILE A 179 2.78 3.35 -7.95
CA ILE A 179 3.53 2.40 -7.13
C ILE A 179 2.70 1.96 -5.92
N GLY A 180 2.00 2.88 -5.27
CA GLY A 180 1.05 2.56 -4.19
C GLY A 180 -0.05 1.59 -4.67
N SER A 181 -0.59 1.82 -5.87
CA SER A 181 -1.54 0.89 -6.51
C SER A 181 -0.95 -0.48 -6.79
N CYS A 182 0.31 -0.53 -7.25
CA CYS A 182 1.05 -1.80 -7.39
C CYS A 182 1.20 -2.51 -6.05
N ALA A 183 1.59 -1.80 -4.98
CA ALA A 183 1.73 -2.37 -3.65
C ALA A 183 0.41 -2.97 -3.14
N GLN A 184 -0.72 -2.29 -3.40
CA GLN A 184 -2.05 -2.81 -3.06
C GLN A 184 -2.41 -4.05 -3.85
N LEU A 185 -2.18 -4.06 -5.16
CA LEU A 185 -2.51 -5.20 -6.03
C LEU A 185 -1.61 -6.40 -5.78
N LEU A 186 -0.33 -6.20 -5.48
CA LEU A 186 0.58 -7.28 -5.08
C LEU A 186 0.22 -7.83 -3.70
N GLY A 187 -0.13 -6.96 -2.76
CA GLY A 187 -0.47 -7.33 -1.38
C GLY A 187 -1.88 -7.88 -1.19
N ALA A 188 -2.83 -7.60 -2.09
CA ALA A 188 -4.24 -7.97 -1.91
C ALA A 188 -5.01 -8.27 -3.22
N GLY A 189 -4.33 -8.43 -4.36
CA GLY A 189 -4.97 -8.55 -5.67
C GLY A 189 -5.97 -9.71 -5.79
N GLY A 190 -5.66 -10.88 -5.23
CA GLY A 190 -6.56 -12.02 -5.20
C GLY A 190 -7.83 -11.74 -4.38
N ARG A 191 -7.68 -11.05 -3.25
CA ARG A 191 -8.80 -10.64 -2.38
C ARG A 191 -9.66 -9.56 -3.02
N LEU A 192 -9.03 -8.57 -3.65
CA LEU A 192 -9.71 -7.54 -4.44
C LEU A 192 -10.49 -8.15 -5.61
N LYS A 193 -9.89 -9.10 -6.34
CA LYS A 193 -10.57 -9.84 -7.42
C LYS A 193 -11.82 -10.57 -6.92
N LEU A 194 -11.71 -11.29 -5.80
CA LEU A 194 -12.86 -11.97 -5.20
C LEU A 194 -13.98 -10.99 -4.82
N ARG A 195 -13.63 -9.79 -4.34
CA ARG A 195 -14.59 -8.73 -4.03
C ARG A 195 -15.26 -8.13 -5.26
N ILE A 196 -14.49 -7.91 -6.32
CA ILE A 196 -15.00 -7.40 -7.60
C ILE A 196 -16.02 -8.40 -8.18
N TYR A 197 -15.78 -9.70 -8.03
CA TYR A 197 -16.70 -10.77 -8.49
C TYR A 197 -17.91 -10.98 -7.57
N GLY A 198 -17.87 -10.46 -6.34
CA GLY A 198 -18.83 -10.76 -5.26
C GLY A 198 -20.21 -10.09 -5.36
N GLY A 199 -20.55 -9.44 -6.48
CA GLY A 199 -21.90 -8.96 -6.76
C GLY A 199 -22.39 -7.72 -6.01
N GLY A 200 -21.47 -6.91 -5.49
CA GLY A 200 -21.74 -5.53 -5.10
C GLY A 200 -21.40 -4.55 -6.21
N ASP A 201 -21.80 -3.29 -6.04
CA ASP A 201 -21.26 -2.19 -6.84
C ASP A 201 -19.73 -2.21 -6.77
N GLN A 202 -19.11 -2.29 -7.95
CA GLN A 202 -17.67 -2.46 -8.11
C GLN A 202 -16.91 -1.16 -7.94
N HIS A 203 -17.60 -0.02 -8.04
CA HIS A 203 -17.03 1.30 -7.80
C HIS A 203 -17.21 1.72 -6.33
N LYS A 204 -18.08 1.04 -5.57
CA LYS A 204 -18.22 1.29 -4.13
C LYS A 204 -17.10 0.65 -3.31
N THR A 205 -16.59 1.46 -2.39
CA THR A 205 -15.75 1.06 -1.26
C THR A 205 -16.19 -0.28 -0.65
N PRO A 206 -15.27 -1.23 -0.43
CA PRO A 206 -15.57 -2.43 0.33
C PRO A 206 -15.77 -2.08 1.82
N GLY A 207 -16.85 -2.60 2.42
CA GLY A 207 -17.05 -2.48 3.87
C GLY A 207 -16.09 -3.37 4.67
N PHE A 208 -16.01 -3.14 5.98
CA PHE A 208 -15.20 -3.93 6.92
C PHE A 208 -15.42 -5.44 6.83
N ALA A 209 -14.34 -6.19 7.11
CA ALA A 209 -14.21 -7.63 7.06
C ALA A 209 -14.43 -8.23 5.66
N GLY A 210 -14.42 -7.41 4.62
CA GLY A 210 -15.22 -7.74 3.45
C GLY A 210 -16.66 -7.88 3.93
N ARG A 211 -17.54 -6.99 3.50
CA ARG A 211 -18.88 -7.49 3.17
C ARG A 211 -18.68 -8.51 2.05
N TYR A 212 -18.23 -9.72 2.43
CA TYR A 212 -18.29 -10.93 1.67
C TYR A 212 -19.74 -11.00 1.29
N LEU A 213 -20.00 -10.87 -0.01
CA LEU A 213 -21.16 -11.48 -0.59
C LEU A 213 -22.43 -10.98 0.14
N VAL A 214 -22.86 -9.74 -0.14
CA VAL A 214 -24.31 -9.66 -0.36
C VAL A 214 -24.48 -10.61 -1.54
N ALA A 215 -24.80 -11.87 -1.24
CA ALA A 215 -24.91 -12.89 -2.25
C ALA A 215 -25.81 -12.25 -3.28
N ALA A 216 -25.26 -12.06 -4.48
CA ALA A 216 -26.05 -11.61 -5.60
C ALA A 216 -27.35 -12.40 -5.53
N PRO A 217 -28.53 -11.73 -5.54
CA PRO A 217 -29.81 -12.41 -5.51
C PRO A 217 -29.73 -13.61 -6.46
N THR A 218 -30.28 -14.76 -6.08
CA THR A 218 -30.03 -16.05 -6.76
C THR A 218 -30.30 -16.05 -8.26
N GLY A 219 -31.01 -15.05 -8.80
CA GLY A 219 -31.21 -14.83 -10.24
C GLY A 219 -30.22 -13.88 -10.96
N GLU A 220 -29.33 -13.18 -10.26
CA GLU A 220 -28.42 -12.20 -10.85
C GLU A 220 -26.93 -12.59 -10.77
N GLN A 221 -26.60 -13.74 -10.17
CA GLN A 221 -25.21 -14.16 -9.94
C GLN A 221 -24.34 -14.15 -11.21
N GLU A 222 -24.87 -14.61 -12.35
CA GLU A 222 -24.14 -14.61 -13.62
C GLU A 222 -23.87 -13.19 -14.15
N LYS A 223 -24.82 -12.26 -13.97
CA LYS A 223 -24.64 -10.86 -14.34
C LYS A 223 -23.51 -10.24 -13.53
N TYR A 224 -23.54 -10.40 -12.22
CA TYR A 224 -22.51 -9.86 -11.33
C TYR A 224 -21.13 -10.45 -11.56
N LYS A 225 -21.05 -11.75 -11.86
CA LYS A 225 -19.81 -12.38 -12.26
C LYS A 225 -19.26 -11.78 -13.54
N ARG A 226 -20.11 -11.60 -14.56
CA ARG A 226 -19.72 -10.96 -15.83
C ARG A 226 -19.27 -9.51 -15.64
N ASP A 227 -20.01 -8.73 -14.88
CA ASP A 227 -19.63 -7.34 -14.58
C ASP A 227 -18.29 -7.32 -13.82
N GLY A 228 -18.09 -8.24 -12.89
CA GLY A 228 -16.85 -8.37 -12.13
C GLY A 228 -15.67 -8.74 -13.02
N GLU A 229 -15.86 -9.65 -13.97
CA GLU A 229 -14.87 -9.98 -15.00
C GLU A 229 -14.51 -8.75 -15.85
N ILE A 230 -15.50 -7.95 -16.25
CA ILE A 230 -15.28 -6.69 -16.99
C ILE A 230 -14.41 -5.74 -16.17
N MET A 231 -14.76 -5.48 -14.91
CA MET A 231 -13.98 -4.56 -14.06
C MET A 231 -12.57 -5.10 -13.77
N TRP A 232 -12.42 -6.40 -13.52
CA TRP A 232 -11.10 -6.99 -13.32
C TRP A 232 -10.22 -6.85 -14.57
N ASN A 233 -10.80 -7.04 -15.76
CA ASN A 233 -10.09 -6.81 -17.01
C ASN A 233 -9.74 -5.32 -17.19
N LYS A 234 -10.59 -4.38 -16.77
CA LYS A 234 -10.25 -2.95 -16.73
C LYS A 234 -9.04 -2.68 -15.83
N VAL A 235 -8.96 -3.31 -14.66
CA VAL A 235 -7.78 -3.21 -13.76
C VAL A 235 -6.52 -3.71 -14.46
N LEU A 236 -6.57 -4.86 -15.13
CA LEU A 236 -5.42 -5.40 -15.86
C LEU A 236 -5.02 -4.50 -17.03
N SER A 237 -5.96 -4.01 -17.82
CA SER A 237 -5.70 -3.08 -18.93
C SER A 237 -5.14 -1.74 -18.43
N ALA A 238 -5.64 -1.22 -17.30
CA ALA A 238 -5.12 0.00 -16.70
C ALA A 238 -3.65 -0.13 -16.29
N LEU A 239 -3.22 -1.30 -15.79
CA LEU A 239 -1.80 -1.55 -15.52
C LEU A 239 -0.94 -1.45 -16.79
N GLU A 240 -1.43 -1.89 -17.95
CA GLU A 240 -0.73 -1.78 -19.23
C GLU A 240 -0.72 -0.34 -19.77
N GLU A 241 -1.83 0.38 -19.62
CA GLU A 241 -1.95 1.76 -20.07
C GLU A 241 -1.08 2.71 -19.25
N GLN A 242 -1.04 2.55 -17.92
CA GLN A 242 -0.24 3.40 -17.04
C GLN A 242 1.27 3.22 -17.28
N GLN A 243 1.73 2.06 -17.75
CA GLN A 243 3.15 1.85 -18.10
C GLN A 243 3.66 2.87 -19.13
N LYS A 244 2.81 3.30 -20.06
CA LYS A 244 3.17 4.25 -21.12
C LYS A 244 3.29 5.69 -20.62
N LYS A 245 2.73 5.98 -19.44
CA LYS A 245 2.64 7.32 -18.83
C LYS A 245 3.55 7.48 -17.62
N ALA A 246 4.12 6.37 -17.12
CA ALA A 246 4.89 6.32 -15.90
C ALA A 246 6.39 6.52 -16.14
N GLY A 247 7.11 6.96 -15.10
CA GLY A 247 8.56 6.89 -15.09
C GLY A 247 9.08 5.43 -15.09
N PRO A 248 10.37 5.19 -15.40
CA PRO A 248 10.90 3.85 -15.63
C PRO A 248 10.67 2.85 -14.48
N ARG A 249 10.84 3.30 -13.23
CA ARG A 249 10.64 2.46 -12.04
C ARG A 249 9.17 2.06 -11.89
N ALA A 250 8.26 3.03 -11.95
CA ALA A 250 6.83 2.79 -11.84
C ALA A 250 6.32 1.92 -13.01
N ALA A 251 6.78 2.16 -14.23
CA ALA A 251 6.44 1.33 -15.40
C ALA A 251 6.85 -0.14 -15.21
N ALA A 252 8.06 -0.40 -14.73
CA ALA A 252 8.51 -1.77 -14.53
C ALA A 252 7.80 -2.47 -13.33
N LEU A 253 7.44 -1.73 -12.28
CA LEU A 253 6.58 -2.26 -11.20
C LEU A 253 5.15 -2.57 -11.69
N LEU A 254 4.56 -1.72 -12.53
CA LEU A 254 3.27 -1.97 -13.17
C LEU A 254 3.31 -3.25 -14.02
N LEU A 255 4.37 -3.43 -14.82
CA LEU A 255 4.57 -4.63 -15.63
C LEU A 255 4.71 -5.89 -14.77
N LYS A 256 5.51 -5.83 -13.70
CA LYS A 256 5.71 -6.95 -12.76
C LYS A 256 4.42 -7.31 -12.04
N THR A 257 3.65 -6.31 -11.61
CA THR A 257 2.33 -6.46 -11.00
C THR A 257 1.35 -7.11 -11.98
N HIS A 258 1.31 -6.65 -13.22
CA HIS A 258 0.45 -7.22 -14.26
C HIS A 258 0.76 -8.72 -14.48
N LYS A 259 2.04 -9.08 -14.66
CA LYS A 259 2.47 -10.48 -14.79
C LYS A 259 2.08 -11.32 -13.57
N HIS A 260 2.26 -10.80 -12.36
CA HIS A 260 1.89 -11.48 -11.13
C HIS A 260 0.38 -11.79 -11.09
N LEU A 261 -0.47 -10.80 -11.37
CA LEU A 261 -1.93 -10.98 -11.38
C LEU A 261 -2.41 -11.96 -12.46
N GLN A 262 -1.80 -11.94 -13.64
CA GLN A 262 -2.13 -12.87 -14.74
C GLN A 262 -1.76 -14.32 -14.41
N SER A 263 -0.70 -14.54 -13.63
CA SER A 263 -0.27 -15.88 -13.24
C SER A 263 -1.24 -16.59 -12.27
N GLY A 264 -2.16 -15.84 -11.65
CA GLY A 264 -3.04 -16.37 -10.62
C GLY A 264 -2.31 -16.73 -9.32
N ALA A 265 -1.11 -16.16 -9.11
CA ALA A 265 -0.36 -16.33 -7.87
C ALA A 265 -1.13 -15.79 -6.65
N ARG A 266 -0.72 -16.25 -5.46
CA ARG A 266 -1.28 -15.74 -4.19
C ARG A 266 -0.88 -14.28 -3.96
N ASP A 267 -1.67 -13.60 -3.14
CA ASP A 267 -1.28 -12.33 -2.53
C ASP A 267 0.10 -12.47 -1.86
N LEU A 268 0.97 -11.48 -2.09
CA LEU A 268 2.29 -11.41 -1.50
C LEU A 268 2.22 -10.89 -0.05
N THR A 269 3.13 -11.35 0.79
CA THR A 269 3.29 -10.85 2.16
C THR A 269 3.87 -9.44 2.16
N SER A 270 3.74 -8.71 3.26
CA SER A 270 4.35 -7.39 3.42
C SER A 270 5.84 -7.38 3.06
N ALA A 271 6.61 -8.35 3.57
CA ALA A 271 8.04 -8.47 3.30
C ALA A 271 8.35 -8.71 1.81
N GLU A 272 7.56 -9.55 1.14
CA GLU A 272 7.73 -9.82 -0.30
C GLU A 272 7.42 -8.59 -1.16
N VAL A 273 6.39 -7.82 -0.83
CA VAL A 273 6.08 -6.58 -1.54
C VAL A 273 7.16 -5.52 -1.28
N THR A 274 7.63 -5.38 -0.03
CA THR A 274 8.71 -4.45 0.31
C THR A 274 9.98 -4.75 -0.51
N GLU A 275 10.36 -6.03 -0.62
CA GLU A 275 11.49 -6.46 -1.44
C GLU A 275 11.30 -6.07 -2.91
N ILE A 276 10.11 -6.26 -3.46
CA ILE A 276 9.82 -5.89 -4.86
C ILE A 276 9.89 -4.38 -5.08
N VAL A 277 9.30 -3.58 -4.19
CA VAL A 277 9.14 -2.14 -4.39
C VAL A 277 10.44 -1.37 -4.12
N TRP A 278 11.20 -1.74 -3.08
CA TRP A 278 12.38 -0.98 -2.63
C TRP A 278 13.73 -1.66 -2.88
N HIS A 279 13.78 -2.99 -3.07
CA HIS A 279 15.06 -3.72 -3.14
C HIS A 279 15.31 -4.46 -4.45
N SER A 280 14.30 -4.66 -5.29
CA SER A 280 14.55 -5.25 -6.61
C SER A 280 15.25 -4.25 -7.54
N GLU A 281 16.31 -4.70 -8.20
CA GLU A 281 17.00 -3.97 -9.27
C GLU A 281 16.08 -3.81 -10.47
N VAL A 282 15.11 -2.90 -10.39
CA VAL A 282 14.12 -2.63 -11.44
C VAL A 282 14.75 -1.99 -12.70
N VAL A 283 16.07 -1.76 -12.71
CA VAL A 283 16.77 -0.95 -13.71
C VAL A 283 17.57 -1.78 -14.75
N SER A 284 17.74 -3.09 -14.58
CA SER A 284 18.61 -3.86 -15.50
C SER A 284 17.94 -4.39 -16.78
N GLU A 285 16.63 -4.67 -16.78
CA GLU A 285 15.98 -5.34 -17.95
C GLU A 285 15.49 -4.37 -19.05
N SER A 286 15.31 -3.08 -18.75
CA SER A 286 14.79 -2.09 -19.71
C SER A 286 15.85 -1.58 -20.69
N ARG A 287 17.15 -1.75 -20.39
CA ARG A 287 18.25 -1.34 -21.30
C ARG A 287 18.57 -2.39 -22.36
N ASP A 288 18.45 -3.68 -22.03
CA ASP A 288 18.85 -4.76 -22.96
C ASP A 288 17.83 -5.02 -24.07
N THR A 289 16.57 -4.61 -23.89
CA THR A 289 15.53 -4.70 -24.92
C THR A 289 15.48 -3.50 -25.86
N MET A 290 16.17 -2.39 -25.55
CA MET A 290 16.29 -1.23 -26.45
C MET A 290 17.65 -1.11 -27.16
N GLN A 291 18.66 -1.93 -26.82
CA GLN A 291 20.00 -1.86 -27.43
C GLN A 291 20.38 -3.03 -28.35
N THR A 292 19.46 -3.93 -28.70
CA THR A 292 19.76 -5.07 -29.61
C THR A 292 19.10 -5.00 -30.99
N SER A 293 18.51 -3.87 -31.40
CA SER A 293 17.95 -3.69 -32.77
C SER A 293 18.74 -2.75 -33.70
N SER A 294 20.02 -2.48 -33.40
CA SER A 294 20.95 -1.78 -34.31
C SER A 294 22.20 -2.64 -34.46
N LEU A 295 22.39 -3.43 -35.53
CA LEU A 295 22.75 -3.07 -36.92
C LEU A 295 23.25 -4.40 -37.57
N PRO A 296 23.45 -4.58 -38.91
CA PRO A 296 24.12 -3.61 -39.79
C PRO A 296 23.64 -3.56 -41.24
N GLY A 297 23.32 -2.36 -41.74
CA GLY A 297 23.06 -2.17 -43.17
C GLY A 297 23.04 -0.72 -43.65
N GLU A 298 22.90 0.26 -42.74
CA GLU A 298 22.74 1.66 -43.15
C GLU A 298 24.00 2.52 -42.98
N ALA A 299 24.94 2.10 -42.12
CA ALA A 299 26.23 2.81 -41.98
C ALA A 299 27.17 2.60 -43.18
N GLU A 300 27.08 1.48 -43.91
CA GLU A 300 27.87 1.24 -45.13
C GLU A 300 27.31 1.96 -46.38
N ARG A 301 26.01 2.29 -46.41
CA ARG A 301 25.41 3.01 -47.54
C ARG A 301 25.75 4.50 -47.56
N ALA A 302 25.97 5.12 -46.41
CA ALA A 302 26.33 6.53 -46.34
C ALA A 302 27.77 6.82 -46.82
N THR A 303 28.69 5.85 -46.70
CA THR A 303 30.08 6.02 -47.16
C THR A 303 30.25 5.76 -48.66
N GLN A 304 29.34 5.01 -49.30
CA GLN A 304 29.45 4.72 -50.74
C GLN A 304 28.89 5.86 -51.64
N ILE A 305 27.96 6.67 -51.12
CA ILE A 305 27.34 7.76 -51.90
C ILE A 305 28.24 9.01 -51.96
N MET A 306 29.14 9.22 -51.00
CA MET A 306 30.11 10.33 -51.03
C MET A 306 31.39 10.06 -51.84
N LYS A 307 31.50 8.90 -52.51
CA LYS A 307 32.60 8.62 -53.45
C LYS A 307 32.22 8.66 -54.93
N THR A 308 30.97 9.03 -55.25
CA THR A 308 30.48 9.10 -56.65
C THR A 308 29.83 10.45 -57.01
N LEU A 309 30.12 11.49 -56.24
CA LEU A 309 29.89 12.90 -56.58
C LEU A 309 31.21 13.66 -56.38
#